data_AF-A0A1E4FDH9-F1
#
_entry.id   AF-A0A1E4FDH9-F1
#
_cell.length_a   1.000
_cell.length_b   1.000
_cell.length_c   1.000
_cell.angle_alpha   90.00
_cell.angle_beta   90.00
_cell.angle_gamma   90.00
#
_symmetry.space_group_name_H-M   'P 1'
#
loop_
_entity.id
_entity.type
_entity.pdbx_description
1 polymer ?
#
loop_
_entity_poly.entity_id
_entity_poly.type
_entity_poly.pdbx_seq_one_letter_code
_entity_poly.pdbx_strand_id
1 'polypeptide(L)'
;VAKEFNTIAVDDGIAMGHDGMLYSLPSRDIIADSVEYMVNAHCADAMVCISNCDKITPGMLNAAMRLNIPVVFVSGGPMEAGKAIVKGKLQALDLVDAMVMAADDHYTDEEVQAVEEAACPTCGSCSGMFTANSMNCLTEALGLSLPGNGSTLATHSDRKRLFQEAGHLIVDLARRYYEQEDESVLPRSIATKQAFENAMALDIAMGGSTNTVLHILAAAYEGGVDFTMDDIDALSRRVPVLSKVAPAKNDVHMEDVHRAGGIMAILGQLDRAGLINRKEPTVHAATMGDALDKWDISRTNSESVRQFFMAAPGGVRTTQAFSQSNRWTELDLDRQNGVIRSAENPFSKDGGLAVLKGNIAVDGCIVKTAGVDESILKFTGPARVFESQDSTVKAILSNEIKEGDVIVIRYEGPKGGPGMQEMLYPTSYLKSKGLGKACALLTDGRFSGGTSGLSIGHASPEAAEGGAIGLVREGDIIEIDIPNRTVNVLVSDADLAARRAEQDRQGWKPVKPRKRKVTTALKAYAALVTSASKGAVRDTKAIDKLWN
;
A
#
# COMPACT_ATOMS: atom_id res chain seq x y z
N VAL A 1 2.77 31.47 12.37
CA VAL A 1 3.12 32.00 11.02
C VAL A 1 3.28 30.82 10.09
N ALA A 2 2.63 30.80 8.92
CA ALA A 2 2.81 29.71 7.97
C ALA A 2 4.11 29.87 7.17
N LYS A 3 4.91 28.81 7.07
CA LYS A 3 6.11 28.73 6.23
C LYS A 3 6.06 27.43 5.44
N GLU A 4 6.00 27.57 4.12
CA GLU A 4 6.02 26.43 3.21
C GLU A 4 7.47 26.01 2.95
N PHE A 5 7.69 24.69 2.90
CA PHE A 5 8.90 24.10 2.36
C PHE A 5 8.52 22.82 1.61
N ASN A 6 9.40 22.37 0.74
CA ASN A 6 9.21 21.16 -0.05
C ASN A 6 10.25 20.11 0.32
N THR A 7 9.84 18.85 0.27
CA THR A 7 10.72 17.68 0.29
C THR A 7 10.74 17.03 -1.10
N ILE A 8 11.63 16.07 -1.32
CA ILE A 8 11.68 15.30 -2.56
C ILE A 8 10.43 14.43 -2.74
N ALA A 9 10.11 14.08 -3.98
CA ALA A 9 9.07 13.12 -4.32
C ALA A 9 9.56 12.27 -5.49
N VAL A 10 9.42 10.94 -5.36
CA VAL A 10 9.62 9.99 -6.46
C VAL A 10 8.25 9.53 -6.92
N ASP A 11 8.04 9.53 -8.23
CA ASP A 11 6.84 8.96 -8.85
C ASP A 11 7.10 7.48 -9.15
N ASP A 12 6.44 6.59 -8.40
CA ASP A 12 6.55 5.15 -8.61
C ASP A 12 6.09 4.74 -10.00
N GLY A 13 5.04 5.35 -10.56
CA GLY A 13 4.53 5.04 -11.90
C GLY A 13 5.55 5.33 -13.00
N ILE A 14 6.25 6.46 -12.92
CA ILE A 14 7.35 6.80 -13.85
C ILE A 14 8.59 5.94 -13.57
N ALA A 15 8.86 5.61 -12.31
CA ALA A 15 10.06 4.88 -11.93
C ALA A 15 10.01 3.37 -12.28
N MET A 16 8.82 2.84 -12.58
CA MET A 16 8.60 1.43 -12.90
C MET A 16 9.36 0.98 -14.15
N GLY A 17 9.87 -0.25 -14.11
CA GLY A 17 10.46 -0.91 -15.28
C GLY A 17 11.92 -0.61 -15.58
N HIS A 18 12.59 0.19 -14.74
CA HIS A 18 14.00 0.50 -14.88
C HIS A 18 14.69 0.73 -13.51
N ASP A 19 16.01 0.89 -13.50
CA ASP A 19 16.86 1.04 -12.29
C ASP A 19 16.40 2.16 -11.33
N GLY A 20 15.61 3.14 -11.80
CA GLY A 20 15.00 4.17 -10.95
C GLY A 20 14.14 3.61 -9.81
N MET A 21 13.49 2.46 -9.99
CA MET A 21 12.63 1.84 -8.97
C MET A 21 13.41 1.44 -7.70
N LEU A 22 14.73 1.24 -7.79
CA LEU A 22 15.58 0.99 -6.63
C LEU A 22 15.56 2.17 -5.62
N TYR A 23 15.18 3.37 -6.06
CA TYR A 23 15.15 4.59 -5.24
C TYR A 23 13.77 4.90 -4.67
N SER A 24 12.72 4.17 -5.06
CA SER A 24 11.35 4.39 -4.57
C SER A 24 11.25 4.20 -3.05
N LEU A 25 11.44 2.98 -2.52
CA LEU A 25 11.31 2.77 -1.07
C LEU A 25 12.29 3.63 -0.25
N PRO A 26 13.58 3.74 -0.61
CA PRO A 26 14.51 4.60 0.12
C PRO A 26 14.07 6.07 0.18
N SER A 27 13.33 6.57 -0.81
CA SER A 27 12.81 7.94 -0.79
C SER A 27 11.91 8.21 0.42
N ARG A 28 11.20 7.20 0.95
CA ARG A 28 10.39 7.32 2.17
C ARG A 28 11.24 7.81 3.34
N ASP A 29 12.42 7.22 3.53
CA ASP A 29 13.31 7.56 4.65
C ASP A 29 13.95 8.94 4.45
N ILE A 30 14.30 9.28 3.20
CA ILE A 30 14.81 10.61 2.86
C ILE A 30 13.76 11.69 3.09
N ILE A 31 12.49 11.42 2.76
CA ILE A 31 11.36 12.31 3.05
C ILE A 31 11.23 12.50 4.56
N ALA A 32 11.27 11.41 5.33
CA ALA A 32 11.18 11.46 6.77
C ALA A 32 12.29 12.36 7.38
N ASP A 33 13.53 12.15 6.98
CA ASP A 33 14.66 12.96 7.45
C ASP A 33 14.54 14.42 7.02
N SER A 34 14.14 14.68 5.77
CA SER A 34 14.05 16.05 5.25
C SER A 34 13.04 16.88 6.05
N VAL A 35 11.90 16.27 6.39
CA VAL A 35 10.89 16.89 7.25
C VAL A 35 11.43 17.07 8.67
N GLU A 36 12.05 16.05 9.24
CA GLU A 36 12.64 16.09 10.59
C GLU A 36 13.68 17.19 10.74
N TYR A 37 14.61 17.32 9.79
CA TYR A 37 15.63 18.36 9.78
C TYR A 37 15.00 19.75 9.68
N MET A 38 14.02 19.94 8.79
CA MET A 38 13.40 21.24 8.60
C MET A 38 12.67 21.69 9.86
N VAL A 39 11.86 20.80 10.45
CA VAL A 39 11.05 21.07 11.63
C VAL A 39 11.93 21.36 12.85
N ASN A 40 12.90 20.49 13.14
CA ASN A 40 13.76 20.68 14.32
C ASN A 40 14.70 21.88 14.17
N ALA A 41 15.29 22.12 12.99
CA ALA A 41 16.20 23.24 12.79
C ALA A 41 15.53 24.61 12.92
N HIS A 42 14.24 24.70 12.59
CA HIS A 42 13.46 25.94 12.66
C HIS A 42 12.53 26.00 13.87
N CYS A 43 12.54 24.96 14.72
CA CYS A 43 11.65 24.82 15.87
C CYS A 43 10.18 25.06 15.49
N ALA A 44 9.70 24.41 14.43
CA ALA A 44 8.31 24.59 14.01
C ALA A 44 7.34 24.01 15.05
N ASP A 45 6.31 24.78 15.40
CA ASP A 45 5.36 24.41 16.48
C ASP A 45 4.42 23.27 16.09
N ALA A 46 4.04 23.22 14.81
CA ALA A 46 3.08 22.27 14.25
C ALA A 46 3.27 22.15 12.74
N MET A 47 2.71 21.10 12.12
CA MET A 47 2.88 20.88 10.68
C MET A 47 1.63 20.37 9.96
N VAL A 48 1.45 20.83 8.72
CA VAL A 48 0.47 20.26 7.77
C VAL A 48 1.23 19.42 6.75
N CYS A 49 0.95 18.12 6.72
CA CYS A 49 1.59 17.19 5.81
C CYS A 49 0.78 17.09 4.51
N ILE A 50 1.26 17.75 3.46
CA ILE A 50 0.67 17.70 2.11
C ILE A 50 1.38 16.61 1.31
N SER A 51 0.70 15.47 1.11
CA SER A 51 1.25 14.28 0.46
C SER A 51 0.39 13.84 -0.72
N ASN A 52 0.83 12.88 -1.54
CA ASN A 52 -0.10 12.19 -2.44
C ASN A 52 0.44 10.88 -3.01
N CYS A 53 1.63 10.92 -3.61
CA CYS A 53 2.23 9.75 -4.25
C CYS A 53 2.71 8.74 -3.19
N ASP A 54 2.93 7.51 -3.64
CA ASP A 54 3.05 6.27 -2.86
C ASP A 54 3.91 6.42 -1.59
N LYS A 55 5.17 6.84 -1.73
CA LYS A 55 6.14 6.89 -0.62
C LYS A 55 6.13 8.20 0.18
N ILE A 56 5.37 9.20 -0.27
CA ILE A 56 5.34 10.53 0.34
C ILE A 56 4.55 10.50 1.65
N THR A 57 3.31 10.00 1.60
CA THR A 57 2.43 9.86 2.77
C THR A 57 3.12 9.08 3.91
N PRO A 58 3.68 7.88 3.68
CA PRO A 58 4.38 7.15 4.75
C PRO A 58 5.68 7.83 5.19
N GLY A 59 6.41 8.53 4.30
CA GLY A 59 7.61 9.28 4.70
C GLY A 59 7.28 10.43 5.67
N MET A 60 6.22 11.18 5.36
CA MET A 60 5.71 12.24 6.25
C MET A 60 5.10 11.66 7.54
N LEU A 61 4.44 10.50 7.47
CA LEU A 61 3.93 9.80 8.65
C LEU A 61 5.06 9.38 9.58
N ASN A 62 6.14 8.79 9.05
CA ASN A 62 7.33 8.47 9.85
C ASN A 62 7.90 9.72 10.52
N ALA A 63 8.04 10.84 9.80
CA ALA A 63 8.50 12.10 10.41
C ALA A 63 7.57 12.60 11.51
N ALA A 64 6.25 12.53 11.31
CA ALA A 64 5.26 12.90 12.33
C ALA A 64 5.39 12.05 13.59
N MET A 65 5.56 10.75 13.42
CA MET A 65 5.78 9.82 14.52
C MET A 65 7.12 10.06 15.21
N ARG A 66 8.18 10.51 14.52
CA ARG A 66 9.48 10.89 15.15
C ARG A 66 9.40 12.20 15.94
N LEU A 67 8.87 13.24 15.33
CA LEU A 67 8.85 14.61 15.85
C LEU A 67 7.85 14.82 16.98
N ASN A 68 6.71 14.14 16.91
CA ASN A 68 5.64 14.21 17.89
C ASN A 68 5.17 15.63 18.26
N ILE A 69 5.04 16.50 17.26
CA ILE A 69 4.37 17.81 17.37
C ILE A 69 2.97 17.74 16.71
N PRO A 70 2.03 18.66 17.02
CA PRO A 70 0.71 18.67 16.39
C PRO A 70 0.81 18.59 14.86
N VAL A 71 0.00 17.70 14.26
CA VAL A 71 0.04 17.41 12.82
C VAL A 71 -1.35 17.19 12.26
N VAL A 72 -1.56 17.62 11.01
CA VAL A 72 -2.73 17.26 10.19
C VAL A 72 -2.26 16.82 8.81
N PHE A 73 -2.77 15.70 8.34
CA PHE A 73 -2.54 15.21 6.97
C PHE A 73 -3.66 15.66 6.05
N VAL A 74 -3.28 16.14 4.86
CA VAL A 74 -4.20 16.46 3.77
C VAL A 74 -3.51 16.14 2.44
N SER A 75 -3.96 15.12 1.73
CA SER A 75 -3.33 14.70 0.48
C SER A 75 -3.81 15.51 -0.73
N GLY A 76 -3.20 15.32 -1.89
CA GLY A 76 -3.66 15.88 -3.16
C GLY A 76 -4.98 15.26 -3.64
N GLY A 77 -5.20 13.98 -3.33
CA GLY A 77 -6.35 13.19 -3.73
C GLY A 77 -6.12 12.34 -4.98
N PRO A 78 -6.96 11.32 -5.20
CA PRO A 78 -6.93 10.50 -6.40
C PRO A 78 -7.25 11.30 -7.66
N MET A 79 -6.64 10.91 -8.77
CA MET A 79 -7.07 11.29 -10.10
C MET A 79 -8.39 10.59 -10.45
N GLU A 80 -9.06 11.09 -11.48
CA GLU A 80 -10.26 10.46 -12.04
C GLU A 80 -9.90 9.18 -12.80
N ALA A 81 -10.80 8.20 -12.84
CA ALA A 81 -10.59 7.01 -13.66
C ALA A 81 -10.53 7.37 -15.15
N GLY A 82 -9.54 6.81 -15.87
CA GLY A 82 -9.43 6.93 -17.31
C GLY A 82 -10.61 6.25 -18.01
N LYS A 83 -11.01 6.73 -19.19
CA LYS A 83 -12.07 6.12 -19.99
C LYS A 83 -11.69 6.10 -21.46
N ALA A 84 -11.66 4.92 -22.07
CA ALA A 84 -11.41 4.78 -23.51
C ALA A 84 -12.36 3.75 -24.14
N ILE A 85 -12.54 3.83 -25.46
CA ILE A 85 -13.26 2.82 -26.23
C ILE A 85 -12.26 1.77 -26.69
N VAL A 86 -12.40 0.56 -26.18
CA VAL A 86 -11.54 -0.59 -26.52
C VAL A 86 -12.44 -1.69 -27.05
N LYS A 87 -12.13 -2.26 -28.23
CA LYS A 87 -12.97 -3.26 -28.92
C LYS A 87 -14.45 -2.85 -29.01
N GLY A 88 -14.69 -1.56 -29.27
CA GLY A 88 -16.03 -0.98 -29.40
C GLY A 88 -16.82 -0.81 -28.10
N LYS A 89 -16.21 -0.98 -26.92
CA LYS A 89 -16.85 -0.79 -25.62
C LYS A 89 -16.12 0.29 -24.81
N LEU A 90 -16.88 1.17 -24.15
CA LEU A 90 -16.32 2.09 -23.18
C LEU A 90 -15.85 1.30 -21.96
N GLN A 91 -14.58 1.44 -21.62
CA GLN A 91 -13.95 0.81 -20.46
C GLN A 91 -13.39 1.89 -19.54
N ALA A 92 -13.60 1.73 -18.23
CA ALA A 92 -12.85 2.47 -17.23
C ALA A 92 -11.45 1.84 -17.12
N LEU A 93 -10.44 2.69 -16.92
CA LEU A 93 -9.04 2.33 -17.01
C LEU A 93 -8.25 2.91 -15.85
N ASP A 94 -7.22 2.17 -15.45
CA ASP A 94 -6.10 2.67 -14.68
C ASP A 94 -4.75 2.46 -15.41
N LEU A 95 -3.64 2.87 -14.78
CA LEU A 95 -2.31 2.76 -15.38
C LEU A 95 -1.87 1.32 -15.65
N VAL A 96 -2.36 0.35 -14.87
CA VAL A 96 -1.99 -1.07 -14.99
C VAL A 96 -2.67 -1.68 -16.21
N ASP A 97 -3.89 -1.26 -16.53
CA ASP A 97 -4.58 -1.69 -17.75
C ASP A 97 -3.77 -1.38 -19.00
N ALA A 98 -3.21 -0.16 -19.11
CA ALA A 98 -2.35 0.23 -20.22
C ALA A 98 -1.13 -0.71 -20.37
N MET A 99 -0.49 -1.06 -19.25
CA MET A 99 0.68 -1.93 -19.25
C MET A 99 0.35 -3.39 -19.59
N VAL A 100 -0.80 -3.89 -19.13
CA VAL A 100 -1.25 -5.26 -19.43
C VAL A 100 -1.64 -5.38 -20.90
N MET A 101 -2.41 -4.41 -21.43
CA MET A 101 -2.83 -4.41 -22.84
C MET A 101 -1.65 -4.26 -23.80
N ALA A 102 -0.64 -3.44 -23.46
CA ALA A 102 0.56 -3.29 -24.27
C ALA A 102 1.40 -4.57 -24.41
N ALA A 103 1.19 -5.57 -23.55
CA ALA A 103 1.91 -6.85 -23.56
C ALA A 103 1.02 -8.04 -23.98
N ASP A 104 -0.19 -7.76 -24.48
CA ASP A 104 -1.15 -8.75 -24.94
C ASP A 104 -1.38 -8.58 -26.45
N ASP A 105 -0.93 -9.57 -27.22
CA ASP A 105 -0.99 -9.58 -28.70
C ASP A 105 -2.43 -9.54 -29.26
N HIS A 106 -3.47 -9.64 -28.41
CA HIS A 106 -4.87 -9.49 -28.82
C HIS A 106 -5.35 -8.04 -28.97
N TYR A 107 -4.51 -7.04 -28.65
CA TYR A 107 -4.82 -5.62 -28.81
C TYR A 107 -3.99 -5.00 -29.94
N THR A 108 -4.57 -4.07 -30.69
CA THR A 108 -3.82 -3.35 -31.74
C THR A 108 -3.03 -2.19 -31.16
N ASP A 109 -1.99 -1.74 -31.86
CA ASP A 109 -1.20 -0.58 -31.45
C ASP A 109 -2.06 0.68 -31.28
N GLU A 110 -3.09 0.87 -32.12
CA GLU A 110 -4.03 1.98 -31.98
C GLU A 110 -4.91 1.87 -30.73
N GLU A 111 -5.34 0.65 -30.36
CA GLU A 111 -6.09 0.42 -29.12
C GLU A 111 -5.20 0.70 -27.90
N VAL A 112 -3.95 0.25 -27.93
CA VAL A 112 -2.97 0.50 -26.87
C VAL A 112 -2.68 2.00 -26.72
N GLN A 113 -2.49 2.72 -27.83
CA GLN A 113 -2.26 4.17 -27.79
C GLN A 113 -3.45 4.92 -27.20
N ALA A 114 -4.68 4.57 -27.59
CA ALA A 114 -5.88 5.20 -27.05
C ALA A 114 -6.02 4.98 -25.54
N VAL A 115 -5.64 3.80 -25.04
CA VAL A 115 -5.63 3.48 -23.61
C VAL A 115 -4.54 4.26 -22.89
N GLU A 116 -3.32 4.34 -23.43
CA GLU A 116 -2.21 5.10 -22.86
C GLU A 116 -2.56 6.59 -22.69
N GLU A 117 -3.15 7.21 -23.71
CA GLU A 117 -3.55 8.62 -23.67
C GLU A 117 -4.65 8.91 -22.64
N ALA A 118 -5.46 7.91 -22.31
CA ALA A 118 -6.62 8.01 -21.43
C ALA A 118 -6.36 7.56 -19.98
N ALA A 119 -5.33 6.75 -19.71
CA ALA A 119 -5.11 6.12 -18.40
C ALA A 119 -4.84 7.11 -17.25
N CYS A 120 -4.25 8.27 -17.57
CA CYS A 120 -3.96 9.35 -16.61
C CYS A 120 -4.65 10.66 -17.05
N PRO A 121 -5.98 10.78 -16.88
CA PRO A 121 -6.74 11.90 -17.43
C PRO A 121 -6.55 13.19 -16.62
N THR A 122 -6.27 13.10 -15.32
CA THR A 122 -6.23 14.28 -14.44
C THR A 122 -5.06 14.27 -13.46
N CYS A 123 -4.82 15.40 -12.77
CA CYS A 123 -3.92 15.43 -11.63
C CYS A 123 -4.43 14.57 -10.47
N GLY A 124 -3.52 14.05 -9.65
CA GLY A 124 -3.84 13.24 -8.47
C GLY A 124 -2.95 12.00 -8.36
N SER A 125 -3.16 11.22 -7.29
CA SER A 125 -2.60 9.87 -7.17
C SER A 125 -3.33 8.93 -8.12
N CYS A 126 -2.86 7.68 -8.29
CA CYS A 126 -3.52 6.66 -9.10
C CYS A 126 -5.03 6.58 -8.82
N SER A 127 -5.85 6.18 -9.79
CA SER A 127 -7.33 6.14 -9.64
C SER A 127 -7.86 4.94 -8.84
N GLY A 128 -7.12 3.82 -8.82
CA GLY A 128 -7.44 2.59 -8.09
C GLY A 128 -6.91 2.53 -6.65
N MET A 129 -7.15 1.43 -5.94
CA MET A 129 -6.68 1.19 -4.56
C MET A 129 -5.23 0.68 -4.54
N PHE A 130 -4.32 1.52 -5.05
CA PHE A 130 -2.87 1.37 -4.94
C PHE A 130 -2.35 2.00 -3.66
N THR A 131 -1.04 1.85 -3.37
CA THR A 131 -0.45 2.27 -2.09
C THR A 131 -0.70 3.74 -1.77
N ALA A 132 -0.65 4.65 -2.75
CA ALA A 132 -0.92 6.06 -2.56
C ALA A 132 -2.30 6.30 -1.93
N ASN A 133 -3.35 5.72 -2.52
CA ASN A 133 -4.70 5.86 -1.99
C ASN A 133 -4.89 5.07 -0.70
N SER A 134 -4.36 3.84 -0.60
CA SER A 134 -4.42 3.08 0.64
C SER A 134 -3.81 3.85 1.80
N MET A 135 -2.61 4.41 1.67
CA MET A 135 -1.99 5.22 2.73
C MET A 135 -2.77 6.49 3.04
N ASN A 136 -3.35 7.17 2.04
CA ASN A 136 -4.21 8.32 2.28
C ASN A 136 -5.48 7.94 3.07
N CYS A 137 -6.06 6.77 2.81
CA CYS A 137 -7.19 6.23 3.58
C CYS A 137 -6.77 5.82 5.00
N LEU A 138 -5.59 5.23 5.15
CA LEU A 138 -5.07 4.76 6.45
C LEU A 138 -4.82 5.94 7.39
N THR A 139 -4.37 7.09 6.89
CA THR A 139 -4.24 8.30 7.73
C THR A 139 -5.59 8.83 8.25
N GLU A 140 -6.71 8.59 7.55
CA GLU A 140 -8.05 8.87 8.11
C GLU A 140 -8.38 7.92 9.27
N ALA A 141 -8.12 6.63 9.09
CA ALA A 141 -8.41 5.61 10.12
C ALA A 141 -7.48 5.69 11.34
N LEU A 142 -6.24 6.14 11.15
CA LEU A 142 -5.33 6.51 12.24
C LEU A 142 -5.82 7.75 13.01
N GLY A 143 -6.76 8.52 12.44
CA GLY A 143 -7.27 9.74 13.04
C GLY A 143 -6.41 10.98 12.78
N LEU A 144 -5.47 10.94 11.83
CA LEU A 144 -4.53 12.05 11.53
C LEU A 144 -4.96 12.93 10.33
N SER A 145 -5.99 12.50 9.59
CA SER A 145 -6.51 13.19 8.40
C SER A 145 -7.98 13.56 8.55
N LEU A 146 -8.41 14.58 7.81
CA LEU A 146 -9.83 14.95 7.70
C LEU A 146 -10.65 13.91 6.92
N PRO A 147 -11.95 13.74 7.21
CA PRO A 147 -12.81 12.81 6.47
C PRO A 147 -12.91 13.17 5.00
N GLY A 148 -12.70 12.18 4.13
CA GLY A 148 -12.67 12.36 2.67
C GLY A 148 -11.26 12.57 2.10
N ASN A 149 -10.23 12.69 2.94
CA ASN A 149 -8.83 12.81 2.51
C ASN A 149 -8.38 11.73 1.50
N GLY A 150 -8.74 10.48 1.70
CA GLY A 150 -8.40 9.36 0.85
C GLY A 150 -9.24 9.22 -0.41
N SER A 151 -10.44 9.81 -0.45
CA SER A 151 -11.45 9.48 -1.50
C SER A 151 -11.91 10.65 -2.36
N THR A 152 -11.86 11.91 -1.88
CA THR A 152 -12.28 13.06 -2.69
C THR A 152 -11.30 13.30 -3.84
N LEU A 153 -11.77 13.33 -5.08
CA LEU A 153 -10.94 13.57 -6.27
C LEU A 153 -10.15 14.88 -6.21
N ALA A 154 -8.92 14.87 -6.74
CA ALA A 154 -8.02 16.03 -6.75
C ALA A 154 -8.57 17.23 -7.55
N THR A 155 -9.30 16.95 -8.62
CA THR A 155 -9.92 17.96 -9.50
C THR A 155 -11.16 18.60 -8.88
N HIS A 156 -11.76 17.97 -7.88
CA HIS A 156 -13.05 18.39 -7.37
C HIS A 156 -12.92 19.58 -6.40
N SER A 157 -13.80 20.58 -6.51
CA SER A 157 -13.73 21.82 -5.74
C SER A 157 -13.77 21.62 -4.23
N ASP A 158 -14.48 20.59 -3.76
CA ASP A 158 -14.58 20.27 -2.33
C ASP A 158 -13.24 19.85 -1.72
N ARG A 159 -12.29 19.39 -2.54
CA ARG A 159 -10.93 19.09 -2.07
C ARG A 159 -10.26 20.35 -1.52
N LYS A 160 -10.50 21.52 -2.12
CA LYS A 160 -9.97 22.81 -1.64
C LYS A 160 -10.39 23.10 -0.20
N ARG A 161 -11.62 22.70 0.16
CA ARG A 161 -12.14 22.85 1.53
C ARG A 161 -11.29 22.08 2.54
N LEU A 162 -10.86 20.85 2.21
CA LEU A 162 -10.01 20.05 3.09
C LEU A 162 -8.68 20.75 3.41
N PHE A 163 -8.05 21.39 2.41
CA PHE A 163 -6.83 22.17 2.63
C PHE A 163 -7.05 23.39 3.53
N GLN A 164 -8.16 24.11 3.33
CA GLN A 164 -8.51 25.27 4.15
C GLN A 164 -8.84 24.86 5.59
N GLU A 165 -9.61 23.79 5.77
CA GLU A 165 -9.95 23.22 7.07
C GLU A 165 -8.70 22.71 7.81
N ALA A 166 -7.78 22.03 7.12
CA ALA A 166 -6.51 21.58 7.71
C ALA A 166 -5.66 22.76 8.21
N GLY A 167 -5.65 23.87 7.46
CA GLY A 167 -4.93 25.10 7.84
C GLY A 167 -5.49 25.79 9.09
N HIS A 168 -6.82 25.77 9.30
CA HIS A 168 -7.41 26.24 10.55
C HIS A 168 -7.15 25.24 11.68
N LEU A 169 -7.38 23.96 11.41
CA LEU A 169 -7.30 22.90 12.41
C LEU A 169 -5.91 22.81 13.03
N ILE A 170 -4.84 22.88 12.23
CA ILE A 170 -3.48 22.78 12.75
C ILE A 170 -3.14 23.90 13.75
N VAL A 171 -3.67 25.10 13.54
CA VAL A 171 -3.48 26.24 14.45
C VAL A 171 -4.23 25.99 15.75
N ASP A 172 -5.45 25.45 15.68
CA ASP A 172 -6.23 25.10 16.87
C ASP A 172 -5.57 23.97 17.67
N LEU A 173 -5.03 22.94 17.02
CA LEU A 173 -4.28 21.86 17.68
C LEU A 173 -2.98 22.38 18.32
N ALA A 174 -2.26 23.28 17.64
CA ALA A 174 -1.08 23.91 18.21
C ALA A 174 -1.41 24.70 19.49
N ARG A 175 -2.50 25.48 19.48
CA ARG A 175 -2.97 26.20 20.68
C ARG A 175 -3.39 25.26 21.79
N ARG A 176 -4.13 24.19 21.48
CA ARG A 176 -4.50 23.18 22.47
C ARG A 176 -3.26 22.59 23.14
N TYR A 177 -2.24 22.25 22.37
CA TYR A 177 -1.00 21.70 22.93
C TYR A 177 -0.23 22.73 23.78
N TYR A 178 0.12 23.89 23.22
CA TYR A 178 1.02 24.84 23.89
C TYR A 178 0.35 25.81 24.87
N GLU A 179 -0.94 26.13 24.70
CA GLU A 179 -1.67 27.08 25.56
C GLU A 179 -2.60 26.38 26.56
N GLN A 180 -3.04 25.15 26.25
CA GLN A 180 -4.01 24.40 27.07
C GLN A 180 -3.43 23.10 27.64
N GLU A 181 -2.14 22.83 27.41
CA GLU A 181 -1.42 21.65 27.90
C GLU A 181 -2.08 20.31 27.48
N ASP A 182 -2.72 20.31 26.31
CA ASP A 182 -3.46 19.15 25.81
C ASP A 182 -2.57 18.25 24.94
N GLU A 183 -1.89 17.30 25.57
CA GLU A 183 -1.04 16.31 24.86
C GLU A 183 -1.85 15.32 24.01
N SER A 184 -3.19 15.27 24.15
CA SER A 184 -4.03 14.33 23.39
C SER A 184 -4.06 14.63 21.88
N VAL A 185 -3.64 15.83 21.47
CA VAL A 185 -3.59 16.25 20.05
C VAL A 185 -2.30 15.84 19.33
N LEU A 186 -1.33 15.28 20.04
CA LEU A 186 -0.06 14.86 19.46
C LEU A 186 -0.22 13.56 18.66
N PRO A 187 0.56 13.36 17.58
CA PRO A 187 0.40 12.19 16.73
C PRO A 187 0.63 10.87 17.46
N ARG A 188 1.54 10.78 18.46
CA ARG A 188 1.71 9.55 19.24
C ARG A 188 0.57 9.29 20.23
N SER A 189 -0.18 10.33 20.62
CA SER A 189 -1.39 10.19 21.45
C SER A 189 -2.61 9.80 20.63
N ILE A 190 -2.63 10.16 19.34
CA ILE A 190 -3.70 9.83 18.38
C ILE A 190 -3.48 8.46 17.74
N ALA A 191 -2.29 8.23 17.19
CA ALA A 191 -1.92 7.00 16.50
C ALA A 191 -1.42 5.95 17.51
N THR A 192 -2.29 5.56 18.44
CA THR A 192 -2.07 4.48 19.42
C THR A 192 -2.09 3.09 18.75
N LYS A 193 -1.72 2.03 19.49
CA LYS A 193 -1.87 0.65 18.98
C LYS A 193 -3.29 0.37 18.47
N GLN A 194 -4.32 0.85 19.18
CA GLN A 194 -5.72 0.68 18.79
C GLN A 194 -6.09 1.45 17.52
N ALA A 195 -5.49 2.64 17.30
CA ALA A 195 -5.65 3.37 16.05
C ALA A 195 -4.95 2.65 14.88
N PHE A 196 -3.79 2.04 15.12
CA PHE A 196 -3.11 1.17 14.16
C PHE A 196 -3.96 -0.07 13.82
N GLU A 197 -4.63 -0.68 14.80
CA GLU A 197 -5.59 -1.76 14.57
C GLU A 197 -6.78 -1.29 13.72
N ASN A 198 -7.33 -0.10 13.97
CA ASN A 198 -8.40 0.48 13.14
C ASN A 198 -7.94 0.68 11.69
N ALA A 199 -6.74 1.25 11.50
CA ALA A 199 -6.17 1.49 10.18
C ALA A 199 -5.90 0.20 9.42
N MET A 200 -5.38 -0.83 10.09
CA MET A 200 -5.14 -2.12 9.47
C MET A 200 -6.45 -2.87 9.18
N ALA A 201 -7.47 -2.76 10.04
CA ALA A 201 -8.79 -3.31 9.77
C ALA A 201 -9.44 -2.67 8.54
N LEU A 202 -9.34 -1.35 8.38
CA LEU A 202 -9.77 -0.67 7.17
C LEU A 202 -9.06 -1.22 5.93
N ASP A 203 -7.74 -1.34 5.99
CA ASP A 203 -6.94 -1.79 4.84
C ASP A 203 -7.28 -3.22 4.40
N ILE A 204 -7.42 -4.14 5.37
CA ILE A 204 -7.85 -5.52 5.13
C ILE A 204 -9.26 -5.53 4.51
N ALA A 205 -10.16 -4.67 4.99
CA ALA A 205 -11.53 -4.60 4.49
C ALA A 205 -11.65 -4.05 3.07
N MET A 206 -10.68 -3.25 2.63
CA MET A 206 -10.60 -2.74 1.25
C MET A 206 -9.77 -3.64 0.32
N GLY A 207 -9.08 -4.64 0.88
CA GLY A 207 -8.04 -5.37 0.15
C GLY A 207 -6.97 -4.41 -0.40
N GLY A 208 -6.45 -3.54 0.46
CA GLY A 208 -5.48 -2.50 0.11
C GLY A 208 -4.16 -3.03 -0.48
N SER A 209 -3.22 -2.12 -0.73
CA SER A 209 -1.89 -2.49 -1.23
C SER A 209 -1.13 -3.30 -0.19
N THR A 210 -0.41 -4.36 -0.58
CA THR A 210 0.45 -5.09 0.38
C THR A 210 1.56 -4.22 0.98
N ASN A 211 1.93 -3.11 0.32
CA ASN A 211 2.90 -2.14 0.82
C ASN A 211 2.43 -1.39 2.07
N THR A 212 1.13 -1.30 2.34
CA THR A 212 0.61 -0.65 3.55
C THR A 212 1.12 -1.36 4.81
N VAL A 213 1.26 -2.68 4.78
CA VAL A 213 1.84 -3.48 5.88
C VAL A 213 3.25 -2.97 6.18
N LEU A 214 4.06 -2.79 5.14
CA LEU A 214 5.42 -2.25 5.27
C LEU A 214 5.41 -0.84 5.88
N HIS A 215 4.50 0.01 5.43
CA HIS A 215 4.43 1.41 5.85
C HIS A 215 3.85 1.61 7.25
N ILE A 216 2.87 0.81 7.64
CA ILE A 216 2.30 0.82 8.99
C ILE A 216 3.31 0.25 10.00
N LEU A 217 3.99 -0.85 9.68
CA LEU A 217 5.08 -1.35 10.53
C LEU A 217 6.20 -0.32 10.69
N ALA A 218 6.52 0.42 9.62
CA ALA A 218 7.49 1.51 9.67
C ALA A 218 7.05 2.64 10.61
N ALA A 219 5.81 3.13 10.47
CA ALA A 219 5.28 4.19 11.32
C ALA A 219 5.19 3.76 12.79
N ALA A 220 4.82 2.50 13.05
CA ALA A 220 4.80 1.93 14.39
C ALA A 220 6.20 1.89 15.00
N TYR A 221 7.20 1.43 14.25
CA TYR A 221 8.59 1.38 14.69
C TYR A 221 9.13 2.78 15.04
N GLU A 222 8.94 3.75 14.16
CA GLU A 222 9.39 5.14 14.33
C GLU A 222 8.65 5.87 15.47
N GLY A 223 7.40 5.48 15.73
CA GLY A 223 6.58 5.99 16.82
C GLY A 223 6.76 5.30 18.16
N GLY A 224 7.51 4.19 18.21
CA GLY A 224 7.62 3.34 19.40
C GLY A 224 6.31 2.64 19.78
N VAL A 225 5.43 2.36 18.82
CA VAL A 225 4.14 1.69 19.00
C VAL A 225 4.33 0.18 18.89
N ASP A 226 3.83 -0.58 19.87
CA ASP A 226 3.88 -2.05 19.89
C ASP A 226 2.87 -2.68 18.92
N PHE A 227 3.15 -2.57 17.62
CA PHE A 227 2.33 -3.12 16.54
C PHE A 227 3.19 -3.90 15.56
N THR A 228 2.84 -5.16 15.32
CA THR A 228 3.69 -6.16 14.68
C THR A 228 2.95 -6.92 13.59
N MET A 229 3.69 -7.76 12.84
CA MET A 229 3.11 -8.65 11.85
C MET A 229 2.08 -9.64 12.45
N ASP A 230 2.22 -9.99 13.73
CA ASP A 230 1.28 -10.90 14.42
C ASP A 230 -0.06 -10.22 14.70
N ASP A 231 -0.05 -8.93 15.03
CA ASP A 231 -1.28 -8.14 15.16
C ASP A 231 -2.01 -8.08 13.80
N ILE A 232 -1.27 -7.90 12.70
CA ILE A 232 -1.82 -7.90 11.33
C ILE A 232 -2.42 -9.27 10.98
N ASP A 233 -1.74 -10.38 11.28
CA ASP A 233 -2.29 -11.73 11.05
C ASP A 233 -3.59 -11.92 11.83
N ALA A 234 -3.61 -11.58 13.11
CA ALA A 234 -4.79 -11.70 13.97
C ALA A 234 -5.99 -10.91 13.41
N LEU A 235 -5.76 -9.68 12.91
CA LEU A 235 -6.79 -8.87 12.25
C LEU A 235 -7.25 -9.52 10.93
N SER A 236 -6.31 -10.02 10.10
CA SER A 236 -6.60 -10.59 8.78
C SER A 236 -7.55 -11.79 8.82
N ARG A 237 -7.62 -12.48 9.96
CA ARG A 237 -8.46 -13.67 10.18
C ARG A 237 -9.90 -13.34 10.56
N ARG A 238 -10.18 -12.11 10.99
CA ARG A 238 -11.49 -11.70 11.51
C ARG A 238 -12.16 -10.58 10.73
N VAL A 239 -11.38 -9.78 10.01
CA VAL A 239 -11.89 -8.63 9.27
C VAL A 239 -12.37 -9.09 7.88
N PRO A 240 -13.63 -8.85 7.51
CA PRO A 240 -14.16 -9.22 6.19
C PRO A 240 -13.79 -8.18 5.13
N VAL A 241 -13.85 -8.57 3.85
CA VAL A 241 -13.69 -7.65 2.71
C VAL A 241 -15.01 -6.95 2.42
N LEU A 242 -15.07 -5.65 2.68
CA LEU A 242 -16.26 -4.81 2.52
C LEU A 242 -16.26 -4.00 1.22
N SER A 243 -15.09 -3.72 0.64
CA SER A 243 -14.99 -3.00 -0.62
C SER A 243 -13.88 -3.61 -1.49
N LYS A 244 -14.18 -3.83 -2.78
CA LYS A 244 -13.19 -4.20 -3.79
C LYS A 244 -13.13 -3.09 -4.83
N VAL A 245 -11.92 -2.57 -5.03
CA VAL A 245 -11.60 -1.46 -5.94
C VAL A 245 -10.51 -1.95 -6.89
N ALA A 246 -10.41 -1.38 -8.09
CA ALA A 246 -9.34 -1.67 -9.05
C ALA A 246 -7.98 -1.69 -8.34
N PRO A 247 -7.16 -2.75 -8.55
CA PRO A 247 -7.28 -3.81 -9.56
C PRO A 247 -8.15 -5.03 -9.16
N ALA A 248 -8.66 -5.08 -7.92
CA ALA A 248 -9.44 -6.25 -7.45
C ALA A 248 -10.84 -6.32 -8.09
N LYS A 249 -11.35 -5.17 -8.55
CA LYS A 249 -12.61 -5.02 -9.29
C LYS A 249 -12.48 -3.84 -10.26
N ASN A 250 -12.23 -4.13 -11.53
CA ASN A 250 -11.82 -3.14 -12.55
C ASN A 250 -12.86 -2.06 -12.87
N ASP A 251 -14.13 -2.28 -12.55
CA ASP A 251 -15.22 -1.33 -12.76
C ASP A 251 -15.48 -0.40 -11.57
N VAL A 252 -14.63 -0.44 -10.52
CA VAL A 252 -14.77 0.38 -9.31
C VAL A 252 -13.47 1.12 -9.02
N HIS A 253 -13.53 2.45 -8.91
CA HIS A 253 -12.41 3.33 -8.62
C HIS A 253 -12.67 4.17 -7.36
N MET A 254 -11.71 5.00 -6.94
CA MET A 254 -11.86 5.83 -5.73
C MET A 254 -13.06 6.80 -5.79
N GLU A 255 -13.43 7.27 -6.98
CA GLU A 255 -14.62 8.12 -7.18
C GLU A 255 -15.92 7.40 -6.78
N ASP A 256 -16.00 6.09 -7.01
CA ASP A 256 -17.15 5.26 -6.64
C ASP A 256 -17.17 4.98 -5.13
N VAL A 257 -15.99 4.75 -4.54
CA VAL A 257 -15.84 4.61 -3.07
C VAL A 257 -16.29 5.89 -2.38
N HIS A 258 -15.92 7.05 -2.91
CA HIS A 258 -16.35 8.34 -2.39
C HIS A 258 -17.88 8.47 -2.44
N ARG A 259 -18.49 8.15 -3.59
CA ARG A 259 -19.96 8.13 -3.78
C ARG A 259 -20.69 7.21 -2.79
N ALA A 260 -20.06 6.13 -2.37
CA ALA A 260 -20.62 5.19 -1.39
C ALA A 260 -20.49 5.63 0.08
N GLY A 261 -19.94 6.82 0.33
CA GLY A 261 -19.71 7.40 1.66
C GLY A 261 -18.25 7.37 2.12
N GLY A 262 -17.32 7.05 1.20
CA GLY A 262 -15.89 7.09 1.44
C GLY A 262 -15.43 6.19 2.59
N ILE A 263 -14.33 6.59 3.22
CA ILE A 263 -13.66 5.80 4.24
C ILE A 263 -14.48 5.67 5.52
N MET A 264 -15.22 6.73 5.88
CA MET A 264 -16.09 6.73 7.06
C MET A 264 -17.25 5.73 6.94
N ALA A 265 -17.76 5.46 5.73
CA ALA A 265 -18.75 4.42 5.53
C ALA A 265 -18.15 3.01 5.75
N ILE A 266 -16.92 2.75 5.31
CA ILE A 266 -16.24 1.45 5.51
C ILE A 266 -15.97 1.23 7.00
N LEU A 267 -15.37 2.23 7.67
CA LEU A 267 -15.16 2.21 9.12
C LEU A 267 -16.48 2.05 9.88
N GLY A 268 -17.56 2.71 9.43
CA GLY A 268 -18.89 2.59 10.02
C GLY A 268 -19.50 1.19 9.92
N GLN A 269 -19.21 0.44 8.85
CA GLN A 269 -19.61 -0.97 8.72
C GLN A 269 -18.74 -1.90 9.59
N LEU A 270 -17.42 -1.66 9.65
CA LEU A 270 -16.53 -2.39 10.55
C LEU A 270 -16.90 -2.17 12.03
N ASP A 271 -17.32 -0.96 12.39
CA ASP A 271 -17.81 -0.64 13.73
C ASP A 271 -19.07 -1.43 14.10
N ARG A 272 -20.02 -1.59 13.16
CA ARG A 272 -21.21 -2.44 13.36
C ARG A 272 -20.85 -3.91 13.59
N ALA A 273 -19.74 -4.35 13.01
CA ALA A 273 -19.18 -5.68 13.24
C ALA A 273 -18.35 -5.80 14.54
N GLY A 274 -18.20 -4.72 15.31
CA GLY A 274 -17.38 -4.69 16.52
C GLY A 274 -15.87 -4.73 16.25
N LEU A 275 -15.44 -4.29 15.06
CA LEU A 275 -14.03 -4.34 14.62
C LEU A 275 -13.31 -2.99 14.70
N ILE A 276 -13.94 -1.96 15.29
CA ILE A 276 -13.36 -0.62 15.44
C ILE A 276 -13.27 -0.23 16.92
N ASN A 277 -12.09 0.26 17.30
CA ASN A 277 -11.84 0.92 18.56
C ASN A 277 -12.41 2.35 18.51
N ARG A 278 -13.67 2.53 18.94
CA ARG A 278 -14.40 3.81 18.88
C ARG A 278 -13.79 4.93 19.71
N LYS A 279 -13.04 4.61 20.78
CA LYS A 279 -12.58 5.60 21.77
C LYS A 279 -11.32 6.36 21.37
N GLU A 280 -10.66 5.93 20.29
CA GLU A 280 -9.42 6.57 19.85
C GLU A 280 -9.68 8.01 19.42
N PRO A 281 -8.87 8.99 19.85
CA PRO A 281 -9.02 10.38 19.46
C PRO A 281 -8.67 10.57 17.98
N THR A 282 -9.16 11.66 17.39
CA THR A 282 -8.73 12.08 16.04
C THR A 282 -8.39 13.57 16.06
N VAL A 283 -7.72 14.04 15.01
CA VAL A 283 -7.41 15.46 14.84
C VAL A 283 -8.67 16.33 14.75
N HIS A 284 -9.80 15.78 14.32
CA HIS A 284 -11.00 16.54 13.95
C HIS A 284 -12.25 16.22 14.77
N ALA A 285 -12.18 15.24 15.68
CA ALA A 285 -13.27 14.81 16.54
C ALA A 285 -12.70 14.30 17.87
N ALA A 286 -13.50 14.34 18.94
CA ALA A 286 -13.05 13.87 20.24
C ALA A 286 -12.71 12.37 20.21
N THR A 287 -13.48 11.58 19.46
CA THR A 287 -13.22 10.15 19.25
C THR A 287 -13.56 9.71 17.82
N MET A 288 -13.02 8.58 17.38
CA MET A 288 -13.39 7.89 16.14
C MET A 288 -14.89 7.55 16.13
N GLY A 289 -15.47 7.21 17.28
CA GLY A 289 -16.92 7.02 17.41
C GLY A 289 -17.72 8.27 17.03
N ASP A 290 -17.32 9.43 17.55
CA ASP A 290 -17.96 10.72 17.21
C ASP A 290 -17.76 11.09 15.74
N ALA A 291 -16.58 10.75 15.19
CA ALA A 291 -16.31 10.90 13.77
C ALA A 291 -17.30 10.07 12.93
N LEU A 292 -17.49 8.80 13.26
CA LEU A 292 -18.40 7.90 12.55
C LEU A 292 -19.85 8.37 12.66
N ASP A 293 -20.30 8.76 13.86
CA ASP A 293 -21.69 9.20 14.05
C ASP A 293 -21.99 10.48 13.25
N LYS A 294 -20.98 11.32 12.99
CA LYS A 294 -21.10 12.52 12.15
C LYS A 294 -20.99 12.23 10.65
N TRP A 295 -20.07 11.37 10.23
CA TRP A 295 -19.64 11.24 8.82
C TRP A 295 -20.08 9.96 8.11
N ASP A 296 -20.40 8.87 8.82
CA ASP A 296 -20.97 7.67 8.20
C ASP A 296 -22.38 7.99 7.69
N ILE A 297 -22.55 7.98 6.36
CA ILE A 297 -23.83 8.26 5.69
C ILE A 297 -24.93 7.25 6.00
N SER A 298 -24.61 6.13 6.66
CA SER A 298 -25.58 5.17 7.21
C SER A 298 -26.01 5.51 8.65
N ARG A 299 -25.49 6.58 9.25
CA ARG A 299 -25.84 7.08 10.61
C ARG A 299 -26.36 8.51 10.57
N THR A 300 -25.73 9.36 9.77
CA THR A 300 -26.07 10.78 9.67
C THR A 300 -27.12 11.04 8.60
N ASN A 301 -28.00 11.99 8.89
CA ASN A 301 -28.91 12.61 7.90
C ASN A 301 -28.46 14.03 7.53
N SER A 302 -27.22 14.41 7.86
CA SER A 302 -26.68 15.73 7.54
C SER A 302 -26.59 15.93 6.02
N GLU A 303 -27.33 16.91 5.50
CA GLU A 303 -27.32 17.22 4.07
C GLU A 303 -25.93 17.65 3.58
N SER A 304 -25.17 18.40 4.40
CA SER A 304 -23.82 18.83 4.02
C SER A 304 -22.85 17.65 3.86
N VAL A 305 -22.99 16.60 4.69
CA VAL A 305 -22.17 15.38 4.58
C VAL A 305 -22.56 14.59 3.33
N ARG A 306 -23.87 14.47 3.07
CA ARG A 306 -24.37 13.77 1.87
C ARG A 306 -23.95 14.48 0.59
N GLN A 307 -24.06 15.81 0.54
CA GLN A 307 -23.60 16.65 -0.58
C GLN A 307 -22.10 16.54 -0.83
N PHE A 308 -21.29 16.41 0.23
CA PHE A 308 -19.86 16.21 0.11
C PHE A 308 -19.53 14.87 -0.58
N PHE A 309 -20.14 13.77 -0.13
CA PHE A 309 -19.91 12.44 -0.75
C PHE A 309 -20.53 12.28 -2.13
N MET A 310 -21.40 13.20 -2.56
CA MET A 310 -21.88 13.24 -3.95
C MET A 310 -20.85 13.84 -4.92
N ALA A 311 -19.66 14.28 -4.49
CA ALA A 311 -18.59 14.73 -5.39
C ALA A 311 -18.31 13.71 -6.50
N ALA A 312 -18.39 14.16 -7.76
CA ALA A 312 -18.28 13.32 -8.95
C ALA A 312 -17.09 13.72 -9.84
N PRO A 313 -16.62 12.82 -10.73
CA PRO A 313 -15.61 13.16 -11.73
C PRO A 313 -16.08 14.26 -12.70
N GLY A 314 -15.13 15.06 -13.17
CA GLY A 314 -15.32 16.06 -14.22
C GLY A 314 -15.46 15.44 -15.60
N GLY A 315 -14.78 14.32 -15.86
CA GLY A 315 -14.76 13.64 -17.16
C GLY A 315 -13.98 14.39 -18.24
N VAL A 316 -13.13 15.35 -17.84
CA VAL A 316 -12.36 16.21 -18.75
C VAL A 316 -10.89 16.18 -18.35
N ARG A 317 -10.01 16.04 -19.34
CA ARG A 317 -8.56 16.02 -19.12
C ARG A 317 -8.07 17.35 -18.54
N THR A 318 -7.38 17.32 -17.40
CA THR A 318 -6.87 18.55 -16.74
C THR A 318 -5.80 18.26 -15.69
N THR A 319 -4.76 19.09 -15.64
CA THR A 319 -3.76 19.06 -14.55
C THR A 319 -4.08 20.05 -13.44
N GLN A 320 -5.16 20.82 -13.55
CA GLN A 320 -5.56 21.83 -12.57
C GLN A 320 -6.38 21.20 -11.45
N ALA A 321 -5.88 21.27 -10.21
CA ALA A 321 -6.66 20.88 -9.03
C ALA A 321 -7.86 21.82 -8.84
N PHE A 322 -8.93 21.30 -8.23
CA PHE A 322 -10.15 22.06 -7.90
C PHE A 322 -10.87 22.67 -9.12
N SER A 323 -10.64 22.16 -10.32
CA SER A 323 -11.14 22.73 -11.58
C SER A 323 -12.62 22.45 -11.87
N GLN A 324 -13.27 21.55 -11.14
CA GLN A 324 -14.66 21.12 -11.40
C GLN A 324 -15.46 20.93 -10.10
N SER A 325 -16.79 20.90 -10.19
CA SER A 325 -17.70 20.74 -9.03
C SER A 325 -18.88 19.81 -9.32
N ASN A 326 -18.72 18.87 -10.24
CA ASN A 326 -19.74 17.91 -10.62
C ASN A 326 -20.23 17.10 -9.41
N ARG A 327 -21.50 16.72 -9.43
CA ARG A 327 -22.10 15.88 -8.40
C ARG A 327 -22.82 14.70 -9.03
N TRP A 328 -22.76 13.55 -8.36
CA TRP A 328 -23.64 12.42 -8.61
C TRP A 328 -25.07 12.82 -8.28
N THR A 329 -26.02 12.25 -9.00
CA THR A 329 -27.46 12.46 -8.74
C THR A 329 -27.91 11.82 -7.43
N GLU A 330 -27.24 10.74 -7.02
CA GLU A 330 -27.53 9.99 -5.81
C GLU A 330 -26.29 9.28 -5.27
N LEU A 331 -26.25 9.04 -3.96
CA LEU A 331 -25.23 8.24 -3.28
C LEU A 331 -25.43 6.74 -3.53
N ASP A 332 -24.36 5.96 -3.45
CA ASP A 332 -24.46 4.51 -3.38
C ASP A 332 -24.71 4.07 -1.92
N LEU A 333 -25.96 3.72 -1.65
CA LEU A 333 -26.43 3.26 -0.34
C LEU A 333 -26.63 1.74 -0.27
N ASP A 334 -26.34 1.00 -1.34
CA ASP A 334 -26.56 -0.45 -1.38
C ASP A 334 -25.46 -1.18 -0.60
N ARG A 335 -25.77 -1.57 0.65
CA ARG A 335 -24.86 -2.31 1.52
C ARG A 335 -24.87 -3.83 1.28
N GLN A 336 -25.54 -4.32 0.24
CA GLN A 336 -25.54 -5.72 -0.16
C GLN A 336 -24.75 -5.94 -1.45
N ASN A 337 -25.00 -5.15 -2.50
CA ASN A 337 -24.38 -5.33 -3.81
C ASN A 337 -23.53 -4.14 -4.28
N GLY A 338 -23.59 -3.00 -3.57
CA GLY A 338 -22.87 -1.78 -3.92
C GLY A 338 -21.36 -1.85 -3.69
N VAL A 339 -20.72 -0.69 -3.80
CA VAL A 339 -19.26 -0.50 -3.71
C VAL A 339 -18.74 -0.76 -2.30
N ILE A 340 -19.49 -0.34 -1.29
CA ILE A 340 -19.21 -0.60 0.12
C ILE A 340 -20.34 -1.47 0.67
N ARG A 341 -20.00 -2.69 1.09
CA ARG A 341 -20.94 -3.67 1.63
C ARG A 341 -20.93 -3.71 3.14
N SER A 342 -22.03 -4.23 3.68
CA SER A 342 -22.20 -4.54 5.11
C SER A 342 -21.38 -5.76 5.52
N ALA A 343 -21.09 -5.88 6.82
CA ALA A 343 -20.38 -7.04 7.37
C ALA A 343 -21.20 -8.34 7.29
N GLU A 344 -22.52 -8.25 7.16
CA GLU A 344 -23.41 -9.40 6.91
C GLU A 344 -23.35 -9.88 5.46
N ASN A 345 -23.05 -8.99 4.51
CA ASN A 345 -22.99 -9.28 3.07
C ASN A 345 -21.62 -8.91 2.47
N PRO A 346 -20.49 -9.34 3.04
CA PRO A 346 -19.18 -8.93 2.57
C PRO A 346 -18.87 -9.60 1.22
N PHE A 347 -17.87 -9.09 0.51
CA PHE A 347 -17.33 -9.79 -0.66
C PHE A 347 -16.65 -11.10 -0.28
N SER A 348 -16.03 -11.14 0.90
CA SER A 348 -15.38 -12.31 1.49
C SER A 348 -15.42 -12.18 3.01
N LYS A 349 -15.62 -13.31 3.71
CA LYS A 349 -15.53 -13.36 5.18
C LYS A 349 -14.08 -13.35 5.66
N ASP A 350 -13.18 -13.95 4.89
CA ASP A 350 -11.74 -13.85 5.13
C ASP A 350 -11.23 -12.51 4.60
N GLY A 351 -10.27 -11.92 5.33
CA GLY A 351 -9.71 -10.61 5.03
C GLY A 351 -9.03 -10.54 3.68
N GLY A 352 -8.94 -9.32 3.12
CA GLY A 352 -8.40 -9.04 1.78
C GLY A 352 -6.88 -9.04 1.69
N LEU A 353 -6.21 -9.19 2.83
CA LEU A 353 -4.78 -9.42 2.99
C LEU A 353 -4.59 -10.62 3.92
N ALA A 354 -3.47 -11.34 3.78
CA ALA A 354 -3.09 -12.40 4.69
C ALA A 354 -1.58 -12.39 4.94
N VAL A 355 -1.21 -12.67 6.19
CA VAL A 355 0.17 -12.97 6.59
C VAL A 355 0.35 -14.49 6.53
N LEU A 356 1.35 -14.97 5.80
CA LEU A 356 1.72 -16.39 5.80
C LEU A 356 3.05 -16.57 6.53
N LYS A 357 3.19 -17.67 7.26
CA LYS A 357 4.44 -18.07 7.92
C LYS A 357 4.81 -19.50 7.61
N GLY A 358 6.09 -19.82 7.67
CA GLY A 358 6.57 -21.19 7.52
C GLY A 358 8.08 -21.23 7.36
N ASN A 359 8.63 -22.38 6.98
CA ASN A 359 10.09 -22.55 6.96
C ASN A 359 10.79 -21.63 5.94
N ILE A 360 10.09 -21.15 4.90
CA ILE A 360 10.64 -20.20 3.91
C ILE A 360 10.67 -18.77 4.47
N ALA A 361 9.64 -18.39 5.22
CA ALA A 361 9.39 -17.02 5.70
C ALA A 361 8.99 -17.05 7.18
N VAL A 362 9.98 -17.22 8.05
CA VAL A 362 9.77 -17.40 9.50
C VAL A 362 9.24 -16.14 10.18
N ASP A 363 9.63 -14.96 9.68
CA ASP A 363 9.14 -13.66 10.15
C ASP A 363 7.89 -13.19 9.39
N GLY A 364 7.42 -14.01 8.44
CA GLY A 364 6.21 -13.79 7.65
C GLY A 364 6.46 -13.26 6.24
N CYS A 365 5.40 -13.36 5.44
CA CYS A 365 5.26 -12.77 4.11
C CYS A 365 3.79 -12.39 3.89
N ILE A 366 3.50 -11.55 2.89
CA ILE A 366 2.17 -10.98 2.67
C ILE A 366 1.61 -11.39 1.30
N VAL A 367 0.32 -11.70 1.27
CA VAL A 367 -0.46 -11.91 0.04
C VAL A 367 -1.76 -11.11 0.09
N LYS A 368 -2.14 -10.54 -1.06
CA LYS A 368 -3.44 -9.87 -1.25
C LYS A 368 -4.50 -10.88 -1.68
N THR A 369 -5.10 -11.56 -0.71
CA THR A 369 -6.14 -12.58 -0.91
C THR A 369 -7.36 -12.06 -1.67
N ALA A 370 -7.70 -10.77 -1.57
CA ALA A 370 -8.82 -10.19 -2.30
C ALA A 370 -8.69 -10.31 -3.84
N GLY A 371 -7.45 -10.43 -4.34
CA GLY A 371 -7.10 -10.59 -5.74
C GLY A 371 -6.68 -12.02 -6.14
N VAL A 372 -6.79 -13.01 -5.23
CA VAL A 372 -6.46 -14.42 -5.49
C VAL A 372 -7.74 -15.17 -5.89
N ASP A 373 -7.64 -16.03 -6.90
CA ASP A 373 -8.76 -16.89 -7.32
C ASP A 373 -8.97 -18.02 -6.31
N GLU A 374 -10.24 -18.37 -6.03
CA GLU A 374 -10.58 -19.41 -5.04
C GLU A 374 -9.93 -20.77 -5.36
N SER A 375 -9.73 -21.08 -6.65
CA SER A 375 -9.14 -22.34 -7.09
C SER A 375 -7.66 -22.51 -6.73
N ILE A 376 -6.96 -21.43 -6.36
CA ILE A 376 -5.53 -21.43 -6.05
C ILE A 376 -5.21 -20.90 -4.64
N LEU A 377 -6.20 -20.89 -3.73
CA LEU A 377 -5.96 -20.58 -2.31
C LEU A 377 -5.02 -21.59 -1.64
N LYS A 378 -4.95 -22.81 -2.19
CA LYS A 378 -3.91 -23.80 -1.90
C LYS A 378 -3.17 -24.10 -3.20
N PHE A 379 -1.85 -23.98 -3.17
CA PHE A 379 -1.03 -24.17 -4.35
C PHE A 379 0.23 -24.95 -3.98
N THR A 380 0.56 -25.96 -4.76
CA THR A 380 1.77 -26.76 -4.57
C THR A 380 2.43 -27.01 -5.90
N GLY A 381 3.71 -26.70 -6.01
CA GLY A 381 4.40 -26.76 -7.29
C GLY A 381 5.92 -26.71 -7.19
N PRO A 382 6.63 -27.09 -8.26
CA PRO A 382 8.08 -27.00 -8.32
C PRO A 382 8.55 -25.54 -8.42
N ALA A 383 9.64 -25.24 -7.72
CA ALA A 383 10.25 -23.92 -7.71
C ALA A 383 10.99 -23.62 -9.02
N ARG A 384 10.74 -22.44 -9.59
CA ARG A 384 11.52 -21.81 -10.66
C ARG A 384 12.28 -20.63 -10.08
N VAL A 385 13.60 -20.72 -9.95
CA VAL A 385 14.37 -19.77 -9.13
C VAL A 385 15.08 -18.70 -9.97
N PHE A 386 14.83 -17.43 -9.65
CA PHE A 386 15.40 -16.26 -10.31
C PHE A 386 16.00 -15.29 -9.28
N GLU A 387 17.02 -14.55 -9.69
CA GLU A 387 17.74 -13.58 -8.83
C GLU A 387 17.56 -12.13 -9.29
N SER A 388 16.64 -11.91 -10.24
CA SER A 388 16.22 -10.58 -10.66
C SER A 388 14.85 -10.56 -11.33
N GLN A 389 14.18 -9.41 -11.30
CA GLN A 389 13.00 -9.14 -12.13
C GLN A 389 13.29 -9.46 -13.62
N ASP A 390 14.38 -8.95 -14.17
CA ASP A 390 14.70 -9.07 -15.61
C ASP A 390 14.79 -10.54 -16.06
N SER A 391 15.42 -11.39 -15.24
CA SER A 391 15.56 -12.82 -15.55
C SER A 391 14.22 -13.54 -15.46
N THR A 392 13.37 -13.14 -14.52
CA THR A 392 12.01 -13.66 -14.37
C THR A 392 11.13 -13.27 -15.56
N VAL A 393 11.14 -11.99 -15.93
CA VAL A 393 10.41 -11.47 -17.10
C VAL A 393 10.82 -12.18 -18.37
N LYS A 394 12.13 -12.37 -18.58
CA LYS A 394 12.64 -13.10 -19.75
C LYS A 394 12.07 -14.52 -19.81
N ALA A 395 12.10 -15.25 -18.70
CA ALA A 395 11.60 -16.63 -18.63
C ALA A 395 10.09 -16.74 -18.86
N ILE A 396 9.30 -15.79 -18.34
CA ILE A 396 7.85 -15.73 -18.59
C ILE A 396 7.59 -15.49 -20.09
N LEU A 397 8.26 -14.50 -20.68
CA LEU A 397 8.04 -14.12 -22.08
C LEU A 397 8.55 -15.19 -23.08
N SER A 398 9.61 -15.93 -22.73
CA SER A 398 10.17 -17.04 -23.52
C SER A 398 9.44 -18.37 -23.36
N ASN A 399 8.33 -18.41 -22.60
CA ASN A 399 7.54 -19.61 -22.32
C ASN A 399 8.34 -20.71 -21.58
N GLU A 400 9.32 -20.33 -20.76
CA GLU A 400 10.05 -21.26 -19.89
C GLU A 400 9.27 -21.61 -18.62
N ILE A 401 8.31 -20.76 -18.23
CA ILE A 401 7.38 -20.99 -17.12
C ILE A 401 6.18 -21.80 -17.61
N LYS A 402 5.77 -22.79 -16.81
CA LYS A 402 4.67 -23.69 -17.08
C LYS A 402 3.60 -23.61 -15.99
N GLU A 403 2.38 -24.00 -16.34
CA GLU A 403 1.31 -24.19 -15.36
C GLU A 403 1.77 -25.11 -14.22
N GLY A 404 1.44 -24.74 -12.98
CA GLY A 404 1.87 -25.43 -11.77
C GLY A 404 3.18 -24.91 -11.17
N ASP A 405 3.94 -24.07 -11.87
CA ASP A 405 5.22 -23.56 -11.35
C ASP A 405 5.02 -22.56 -10.19
N VAL A 406 5.94 -22.61 -9.22
CA VAL A 406 6.12 -21.57 -8.20
C VAL A 406 7.37 -20.76 -8.54
N ILE A 407 7.18 -19.54 -9.02
CA ILE A 407 8.26 -18.64 -9.43
C ILE A 407 8.81 -17.94 -8.18
N VAL A 408 10.07 -18.21 -7.85
CA VAL A 408 10.77 -17.61 -6.70
C VAL A 408 11.74 -16.56 -7.19
N ILE A 409 11.51 -15.30 -6.84
CA ILE A 409 12.38 -14.16 -7.15
C ILE A 409 13.07 -13.71 -5.87
N ARG A 410 14.37 -13.98 -5.75
CA ARG A 410 15.15 -13.68 -4.54
C ARG A 410 16.19 -12.58 -4.75
N TYR A 411 16.72 -12.04 -3.66
CA TYR A 411 17.62 -10.89 -3.65
C TYR A 411 16.99 -9.61 -4.20
N GLU A 412 15.67 -9.46 -4.07
CA GLU A 412 14.95 -8.22 -4.39
C GLU A 412 14.39 -7.53 -3.14
N GLY A 413 14.79 -7.99 -1.94
CA GLY A 413 14.46 -7.37 -0.65
C GLY A 413 15.16 -6.04 -0.36
N PRO A 414 14.95 -5.47 0.85
CA PRO A 414 15.53 -4.18 1.26
C PRO A 414 17.05 -4.06 1.02
N LYS A 415 17.83 -5.05 1.43
CA LYS A 415 19.29 -5.10 1.26
C LYS A 415 19.69 -5.74 -0.06
N GLY A 416 19.00 -6.83 -0.43
CA GLY A 416 19.31 -7.63 -1.59
C GLY A 416 19.11 -6.89 -2.89
N GLY A 417 18.03 -6.09 -3.01
CA GLY A 417 17.73 -5.27 -4.20
C GLY A 417 18.93 -4.40 -4.60
N PRO A 418 19.37 -3.44 -3.78
CA PRO A 418 18.74 -2.88 -2.59
C PRO A 418 17.55 -1.96 -2.93
N GLY A 419 16.80 -1.54 -1.92
CA GLY A 419 15.65 -0.64 -2.08
C GLY A 419 14.31 -1.34 -2.25
N MET A 420 14.28 -2.67 -2.14
CA MET A 420 13.08 -3.50 -2.20
C MET A 420 12.17 -3.11 -3.38
N GLN A 421 12.70 -3.15 -4.61
CA GLN A 421 11.99 -2.60 -5.77
C GLN A 421 10.59 -3.20 -5.95
N GLU A 422 9.65 -2.36 -6.38
CA GLU A 422 8.31 -2.83 -6.70
C GLU A 422 8.31 -3.49 -8.08
N MET A 423 7.88 -4.75 -8.13
CA MET A 423 7.83 -5.54 -9.36
C MET A 423 6.39 -5.64 -9.87
N LEU A 424 6.13 -5.03 -11.02
CA LEU A 424 4.84 -5.11 -11.72
C LEU A 424 4.93 -5.99 -12.99
N TYR A 425 6.08 -6.03 -13.66
CA TYR A 425 6.23 -6.78 -14.90
C TYR A 425 6.04 -8.30 -14.75
N PRO A 426 6.61 -8.98 -13.74
CA PRO A 426 6.40 -10.42 -13.60
C PRO A 426 4.92 -10.76 -13.49
N THR A 427 4.14 -9.98 -12.73
CA THR A 427 2.71 -10.23 -12.52
C THR A 427 1.89 -9.92 -13.76
N SER A 428 2.16 -8.79 -14.44
CA SER A 428 1.43 -8.40 -15.65
C SER A 428 1.69 -9.36 -16.81
N TYR A 429 2.93 -9.80 -17.01
CA TYR A 429 3.27 -10.72 -18.10
C TYR A 429 2.82 -12.15 -17.83
N LEU A 430 2.77 -12.58 -16.56
CA LEU A 430 2.16 -13.85 -16.20
C LEU A 430 0.67 -13.86 -16.56
N LYS A 431 -0.02 -12.73 -16.33
CA LYS A 431 -1.42 -12.54 -16.73
C LYS A 431 -1.58 -12.52 -18.25
N SER A 432 -0.73 -11.79 -19.00
CA SER A 432 -0.83 -11.74 -20.46
C SER A 432 -0.56 -13.10 -21.13
N LYS A 433 0.27 -13.95 -20.50
CA LYS A 433 0.48 -15.35 -20.90
C LYS A 433 -0.63 -16.32 -20.49
N GLY A 434 -1.68 -15.85 -19.82
CA GLY A 434 -2.77 -16.70 -19.32
C GLY A 434 -2.42 -17.55 -18.09
N LEU A 435 -1.25 -17.33 -17.48
CA LEU A 435 -0.73 -18.12 -16.36
C LEU A 435 -1.09 -17.55 -14.98
N GLY A 436 -1.79 -16.41 -14.92
CA GLY A 436 -2.09 -15.70 -13.66
C GLY A 436 -2.92 -16.49 -12.64
N LYS A 437 -3.66 -17.52 -13.08
CA LYS A 437 -4.38 -18.47 -12.22
C LYS A 437 -3.76 -19.87 -12.15
N ALA A 438 -2.62 -20.06 -12.81
CA ALA A 438 -1.99 -21.37 -12.95
C ALA A 438 -0.60 -21.44 -12.30
N CYS A 439 -0.02 -20.30 -11.93
CA CYS A 439 1.29 -20.21 -11.28
C CYS A 439 1.23 -19.34 -10.03
N ALA A 440 2.21 -19.53 -9.14
CA ALA A 440 2.43 -18.68 -7.98
C ALA A 440 3.72 -17.85 -8.13
N LEU A 441 3.75 -16.68 -7.51
CA LEU A 441 4.91 -15.81 -7.41
C LEU A 441 5.28 -15.63 -5.93
N LEU A 442 6.56 -15.79 -5.59
CA LEU A 442 7.10 -15.61 -4.24
C LEU A 442 8.39 -14.79 -4.29
N THR A 443 8.47 -13.74 -3.47
CA THR A 443 9.68 -12.89 -3.42
C THR A 443 9.97 -12.32 -2.04
N ASP A 444 11.25 -12.05 -1.79
CA ASP A 444 11.72 -11.21 -0.67
C ASP A 444 11.60 -9.70 -0.96
N GLY A 445 11.32 -9.33 -2.21
CA GLY A 445 10.93 -7.98 -2.62
C GLY A 445 9.45 -7.70 -2.42
N ARG A 446 8.86 -6.84 -3.25
CA ARG A 446 7.43 -6.48 -3.20
C ARG A 446 6.80 -6.50 -4.59
N PHE A 447 5.51 -6.80 -4.63
CA PHE A 447 4.69 -6.70 -5.83
C PHE A 447 3.83 -5.44 -5.77
N SER A 448 3.49 -4.89 -6.94
CA SER A 448 2.67 -3.68 -6.99
C SER A 448 1.29 -3.86 -6.37
N GLY A 449 0.73 -2.80 -5.77
CA GLY A 449 -0.69 -2.76 -5.36
C GLY A 449 -1.67 -3.08 -6.50
N GLY A 450 -1.21 -2.97 -7.75
CA GLY A 450 -1.88 -3.37 -9.00
C GLY A 450 -1.94 -4.88 -9.28
N THR A 451 -1.31 -5.68 -8.43
CA THR A 451 -1.19 -7.12 -8.66
C THR A 451 -2.49 -7.87 -8.38
N SER A 452 -2.81 -8.82 -9.25
CA SER A 452 -3.81 -9.86 -9.06
C SER A 452 -3.17 -11.24 -9.26
N GLY A 453 -3.80 -12.31 -8.78
CA GLY A 453 -3.24 -13.66 -8.75
C GLY A 453 -2.48 -13.98 -7.46
N LEU A 454 -1.90 -15.18 -7.39
CA LEU A 454 -1.17 -15.67 -6.22
C LEU A 454 0.25 -15.11 -6.17
N SER A 455 0.37 -13.86 -5.72
CA SER A 455 1.63 -13.13 -5.63
C SER A 455 1.96 -12.78 -4.17
N ILE A 456 3.03 -13.38 -3.66
CA ILE A 456 3.45 -13.32 -2.26
C ILE A 456 4.74 -12.52 -2.15
N GLY A 457 4.68 -11.36 -1.49
CA GLY A 457 5.83 -10.49 -1.26
C GLY A 457 6.33 -10.51 0.18
N HIS A 458 7.40 -9.78 0.43
CA HIS A 458 7.94 -9.49 1.76
C HIS A 458 8.43 -10.72 2.53
N ALA A 459 8.82 -11.80 1.82
CA ALA A 459 9.36 -12.99 2.47
C ALA A 459 10.54 -12.62 3.39
N SER A 460 10.34 -12.81 4.68
CA SER A 460 11.25 -12.35 5.73
C SER A 460 11.75 -13.51 6.60
N PRO A 461 13.04 -13.57 6.94
CA PRO A 461 14.13 -12.70 6.46
C PRO A 461 14.36 -12.81 4.95
N GLU A 462 14.89 -11.74 4.34
CA GLU A 462 15.22 -11.74 2.90
C GLU A 462 16.44 -12.61 2.59
N ALA A 463 16.67 -12.97 1.32
CA ALA A 463 17.82 -13.79 0.95
C ALA A 463 19.16 -13.14 1.31
N ALA A 464 19.30 -11.81 1.19
CA ALA A 464 20.54 -11.11 1.53
C ALA A 464 20.86 -11.10 3.05
N GLU A 465 19.86 -11.35 3.89
CA GLU A 465 19.99 -11.47 5.35
C GLU A 465 20.13 -12.93 5.81
N GLY A 466 20.20 -13.87 4.88
CA GLY A 466 20.24 -15.28 5.22
C GLY A 466 18.87 -15.93 5.36
N GLY A 467 17.81 -15.37 4.78
CA GLY A 467 16.49 -15.99 4.75
C GLY A 467 16.48 -17.35 4.04
N ALA A 468 15.55 -18.23 4.43
CA ALA A 468 15.40 -19.55 3.83
C ALA A 468 14.97 -19.50 2.35
N ILE A 469 14.32 -18.41 1.92
CA ILE A 469 14.07 -18.14 0.49
C ILE A 469 15.38 -18.13 -0.34
N GLY A 470 16.51 -17.74 0.24
CA GLY A 470 17.83 -17.81 -0.39
C GLY A 470 18.38 -19.24 -0.53
N LEU A 471 17.76 -20.24 0.09
CA LEU A 471 18.18 -21.65 0.07
C LEU A 471 17.36 -22.53 -0.89
N VAL A 472 16.28 -21.98 -1.45
CA VAL A 472 15.45 -22.66 -2.44
C VAL A 472 16.26 -22.91 -3.71
N ARG A 473 16.15 -24.12 -4.25
CA ARG A 473 16.79 -24.58 -5.49
C ARG A 473 15.71 -24.91 -6.53
N GLU A 474 16.12 -24.87 -7.80
CA GLU A 474 15.27 -25.26 -8.93
C GLU A 474 14.66 -26.66 -8.70
N GLY A 475 13.35 -26.77 -8.86
CA GLY A 475 12.60 -28.02 -8.72
C GLY A 475 12.21 -28.40 -7.28
N ASP A 476 12.66 -27.68 -6.24
CA ASP A 476 12.14 -27.91 -4.88
C ASP A 476 10.62 -27.70 -4.86
N ILE A 477 9.87 -28.52 -4.11
CA ILE A 477 8.43 -28.34 -4.00
C ILE A 477 8.12 -27.27 -2.96
N ILE A 478 7.31 -26.28 -3.34
CA ILE A 478 6.79 -25.25 -2.45
C ILE A 478 5.30 -25.48 -2.24
N GLU A 479 4.87 -25.44 -0.99
CA GLU A 479 3.48 -25.53 -0.54
C GLU A 479 3.03 -24.18 0.00
N ILE A 480 1.94 -23.65 -0.54
CA ILE A 480 1.27 -22.43 -0.12
C ILE A 480 -0.15 -22.80 0.29
N ASP A 481 -0.54 -22.49 1.53
CA ASP A 481 -1.90 -22.71 2.03
C ASP A 481 -2.39 -21.43 2.72
N ILE A 482 -3.11 -20.60 1.97
CA ILE A 482 -3.66 -19.33 2.45
C ILE A 482 -4.69 -19.55 3.58
N PRO A 483 -5.62 -20.53 3.50
CA PRO A 483 -6.54 -20.82 4.61
C PRO A 483 -5.83 -21.15 5.92
N ASN A 484 -4.74 -21.92 5.86
CA ASN A 484 -3.97 -22.30 7.05
C ASN A 484 -2.85 -21.31 7.43
N ARG A 485 -2.65 -20.25 6.63
CA ARG A 485 -1.58 -19.25 6.79
C ARG A 485 -0.16 -19.82 6.72
N THR A 486 0.06 -20.82 5.87
CA THR A 486 1.37 -21.48 5.75
C THR A 486 2.06 -21.31 4.39
N VAL A 487 3.38 -21.21 4.41
CA VAL A 487 4.25 -21.21 3.22
C VAL A 487 5.54 -21.98 3.50
N ASN A 488 5.72 -23.13 2.85
CA ASN A 488 6.83 -24.05 3.13
C ASN A 488 7.53 -24.54 1.87
N VAL A 489 8.84 -24.77 1.96
CA VAL A 489 9.61 -25.56 1.00
C VAL A 489 9.72 -26.97 1.56
N LEU A 490 9.32 -27.98 0.79
CA LEU A 490 9.30 -29.38 1.22
C LEU A 490 10.70 -30.00 1.08
N VAL A 491 11.64 -29.47 1.85
CA VAL A 491 13.02 -29.93 1.96
C VAL A 491 13.28 -30.22 3.43
N SER A 492 14.04 -31.28 3.72
CA SER A 492 14.32 -31.67 5.11
C SER A 492 15.14 -30.60 5.83
N ASP A 493 14.97 -30.48 7.15
CA ASP A 493 15.75 -29.54 7.96
C ASP A 493 17.26 -29.79 7.85
N ALA A 494 17.67 -31.07 7.72
CA ALA A 494 19.06 -31.45 7.52
C ALA A 494 19.63 -30.92 6.19
N ASP A 495 18.85 -31.02 5.12
CA ASP A 495 19.24 -30.48 3.81
C ASP A 495 19.26 -28.96 3.82
N LEU A 496 18.26 -28.30 4.42
CA LEU A 496 18.25 -26.84 4.57
C LEU A 496 19.46 -26.34 5.38
N ALA A 497 19.82 -27.04 6.46
CA ALA A 497 21.00 -26.73 7.25
C ALA A 497 22.29 -26.91 6.44
N ALA A 498 22.40 -27.98 5.65
CA ALA A 498 23.56 -28.20 4.77
C ALA A 498 23.68 -27.10 3.70
N ARG A 499 22.55 -26.73 3.06
CA ARG A 499 22.47 -25.63 2.08
C ARG A 499 22.84 -24.29 2.71
N ARG A 500 22.41 -24.03 3.94
CA ARG A 500 22.77 -22.82 4.70
C ARG A 500 24.27 -22.74 4.94
N ALA A 501 24.88 -23.81 5.45
CA ALA A 501 26.33 -23.84 5.66
C ALA A 501 27.13 -23.67 4.34
N GLU A 502 26.59 -24.16 3.23
CA GLU A 502 27.14 -23.90 1.88
C GLU A 502 27.02 -22.43 1.49
N GLN A 503 25.83 -21.83 1.65
CA GLN A 503 25.57 -20.44 1.28
C GLN A 503 26.35 -19.44 2.15
N ASP A 504 26.50 -19.71 3.45
CA ASP A 504 27.30 -18.89 4.37
C ASP A 504 28.76 -18.79 3.92
N ARG A 505 29.32 -19.85 3.33
CA ARG A 505 30.67 -19.85 2.75
C ARG A 505 30.76 -19.07 1.43
N GLN A 506 29.71 -19.10 0.62
CA GLN A 506 29.66 -18.39 -0.68
C GLN A 506 29.32 -16.90 -0.52
N GLY A 507 28.65 -16.55 0.58
CA GLY A 507 28.10 -15.23 0.86
C GLY A 507 26.69 -15.04 0.30
N TRP A 508 25.88 -14.23 0.98
CA TRP A 508 24.48 -13.99 0.65
C TRP A 508 24.30 -12.93 -0.43
N LYS A 509 24.52 -13.33 -1.69
CA LYS A 509 24.44 -12.46 -2.88
C LYS A 509 24.05 -13.27 -4.11
N PRO A 510 23.50 -12.64 -5.16
CA PRO A 510 23.25 -13.30 -6.44
C PRO A 510 24.50 -14.01 -6.99
N VAL A 511 24.29 -15.19 -7.58
CA VAL A 511 25.34 -16.01 -8.20
C VAL A 511 25.90 -15.30 -9.44
N LYS A 512 25.02 -14.71 -10.25
CA LYS A 512 25.40 -13.95 -11.46
C LYS A 512 25.44 -12.45 -11.16
N PRO A 513 26.44 -11.71 -11.67
CA PRO A 513 26.43 -10.25 -11.62
C PRO A 513 25.16 -9.69 -12.26
N ARG A 514 24.48 -8.79 -11.55
CA ARG A 514 23.29 -8.08 -12.07
C ARG A 514 23.72 -6.76 -12.69
N LYS A 515 23.12 -6.42 -13.84
CA LYS A 515 23.35 -5.16 -14.53
C LYS A 515 22.55 -4.02 -13.89
N ARG A 516 22.84 -3.69 -12.63
CA ARG A 516 22.20 -2.59 -11.89
C ARG A 516 23.22 -1.65 -11.28
N LYS A 517 22.95 -0.34 -11.31
CA LYS A 517 23.86 0.68 -10.75
C LYS A 517 23.58 0.93 -9.27
N VAL A 518 24.32 0.27 -8.38
CA VAL A 518 24.22 0.47 -6.93
C VAL A 518 25.11 1.64 -6.48
N THR A 519 24.51 2.81 -6.30
CA THR A 519 25.18 4.05 -5.86
C THR A 519 25.49 4.05 -4.36
N THR A 520 26.29 5.01 -3.90
CA THR A 520 26.57 5.20 -2.46
C THR A 520 25.29 5.41 -1.64
N ALA A 521 24.31 6.13 -2.17
CA ALA A 521 23.02 6.33 -1.49
C ALA A 521 22.28 5.00 -1.26
N LEU A 522 22.22 4.15 -2.27
CA LEU A 522 21.62 2.81 -2.16
C LEU A 522 22.40 1.90 -1.21
N LYS A 523 23.74 2.00 -1.19
CA LYS A 523 24.58 1.27 -0.23
C LYS A 523 24.31 1.71 1.21
N ALA A 524 24.17 3.02 1.44
CA ALA A 524 23.85 3.57 2.76
C ALA A 524 22.49 3.08 3.25
N TYR A 525 21.47 3.09 2.38
CA TYR A 525 20.17 2.48 2.67
C TYR A 525 20.33 1.00 3.04
N ALA A 526 20.96 0.19 2.17
CA ALA A 526 21.13 -1.25 2.40
C ALA A 526 21.90 -1.58 3.68
N ALA A 527 22.87 -0.74 4.07
CA ALA A 527 23.67 -0.96 5.28
C ALA A 527 22.87 -0.72 6.57
N LEU A 528 21.87 0.17 6.55
CA LEU A 528 21.13 0.60 7.73
C LEU A 528 19.69 0.07 7.77
N VAL A 529 19.18 -0.51 6.70
CA VAL A 529 17.77 -0.93 6.65
C VAL A 529 17.51 -2.20 7.48
N THR A 530 16.33 -2.27 8.08
CA THR A 530 15.77 -3.45 8.75
C THR A 530 15.03 -4.37 7.76
N SER A 531 14.63 -5.55 8.23
CA SER A 531 13.77 -6.47 7.48
C SER A 531 12.41 -5.83 7.11
N ALA A 532 11.78 -6.31 6.03
CA ALA A 532 10.42 -5.92 5.66
C ALA A 532 9.39 -6.22 6.76
N SER A 533 9.62 -7.26 7.57
CA SER A 533 8.81 -7.59 8.76
C SER A 533 8.82 -6.49 9.84
N LYS A 534 9.74 -5.54 9.76
CA LYS A 534 9.85 -4.36 10.63
C LYS A 534 9.59 -3.05 9.89
N GLY A 535 9.01 -3.14 8.69
CA GLY A 535 8.72 -1.97 7.84
C GLY A 535 9.89 -1.47 7.00
N ALA A 536 11.02 -2.19 6.95
CA ALA A 536 12.22 -1.78 6.22
C ALA A 536 12.64 -0.33 6.51
N VAL A 537 12.54 0.09 7.77
CA VAL A 537 13.06 1.38 8.27
C VAL A 537 14.52 1.24 8.67
N ARG A 538 15.17 2.34 9.03
CA ARG A 538 16.55 2.30 9.52
C ARG A 538 16.63 1.61 10.89
N ASP A 539 17.63 0.76 11.04
CA ASP A 539 17.95 0.04 12.26
C ASP A 539 18.60 1.01 13.26
N THR A 540 17.77 1.56 14.13
CA THR A 540 18.21 2.47 15.20
C THR A 540 19.25 1.83 16.11
N LYS A 541 19.16 0.51 16.37
CA LYS A 541 20.17 -0.19 17.20
C LYS A 541 21.51 -0.29 16.50
N ALA A 542 21.51 -0.52 15.19
CA ALA A 542 22.73 -0.52 14.40
C ALA A 542 23.35 0.88 14.33
N ILE A 543 22.53 1.93 14.19
CA ILE A 543 22.97 3.33 14.23
C ILE A 543 23.58 3.67 15.59
N ASP A 544 22.91 3.34 16.69
CA ASP A 544 23.41 3.59 18.06
C ASP A 544 24.75 2.89 18.30
N LYS A 545 24.93 1.69 17.76
CA LYS A 545 26.21 0.96 17.84
C LYS A 545 27.32 1.58 16.98
N LEU A 546 26.98 2.27 15.90
CA LEU A 546 27.95 3.00 15.07
C LEU A 546 28.30 4.37 15.67
N TRP A 547 27.36 4.96 16.40
CA TRP A 547 27.51 6.26 17.06
C TRP A 547 28.31 6.18 18.36
N ASN A 548 28.02 5.18 19.20
CA ASN A 548 28.72 4.88 20.44
C ASN A 548 30.02 4.11 20.16
#